data_AF-A0ABD5SSZ6-F1
#
_entry.id   AF-A0ABD5SSZ6-F1
#
_cell.length_a   1.000
_cell.length_b   1.000
_cell.length_c   1.000
_cell.angle_alpha   90.00
_cell.angle_beta   90.00
_cell.angle_gamma   90.00
#
_symmetry.space_group_name_H-M   'P 1'
#
loop_
_entity.id
_entity.type
_entity.pdbx_description
1 polymer ?
#
loop_
_entity_poly.entity_id
_entity_poly.type
_entity_poly.pdbx_seq_one_letter_code
_entity_poly.pdbx_strand_id
1 'polypeptide(L)' 'RIRVPSAAIRAAGPVAEVVDAVADRRMFPFDRQMATLATQRLFYSSRKASEELGYEYRPLEAHVPEAMEWYEAEVQ' A
#
# COMPACT_ATOMS: atom_id res chain seq x y z
N ARG A 1 10.11 10.52 -9.72
CA ARG A 1 8.88 9.77 -9.36
C ARG A 1 8.26 9.20 -10.62
N ILE A 2 8.18 7.87 -10.74
CA ILE A 2 7.51 7.20 -11.86
C ILE A 2 6.01 7.16 -11.53
N ARG A 3 5.15 7.67 -12.42
CA ARG A 3 3.70 7.55 -12.26
C ARG A 3 3.23 6.32 -13.01
N VAL A 4 2.81 5.29 -12.28
CA VAL A 4 2.24 4.07 -12.85
C VAL A 4 0.72 4.25 -12.97
N PRO A 5 0.12 4.07 -14.16
CA PRO A 5 -1.33 4.14 -14.31
C PRO A 5 -2.03 3.06 -13.46
N SER A 6 -3.16 3.41 -12.84
CA SER A 6 -3.95 2.47 -12.03
C SER A 6 -4.38 1.23 -12.81
N ALA A 7 -4.59 1.36 -14.13
CA ALA A 7 -4.89 0.25 -15.02
C ALA A 7 -3.73 -0.77 -15.11
N ALA A 8 -2.48 -0.30 -15.14
CA ALA A 8 -1.32 -1.17 -15.16
C ALA A 8 -1.17 -1.92 -13.82
N ILE A 9 -1.42 -1.25 -12.70
CA ILE A 9 -1.41 -1.88 -11.35
C ILE A 9 -2.47 -2.97 -11.26
N ARG A 10 -3.72 -2.69 -11.68
CA ARG A 10 -4.80 -3.69 -11.67
C ARG A 10 -4.53 -4.89 -12.58
N ALA A 11 -3.85 -4.68 -13.70
CA ALA A 11 -3.46 -5.75 -14.61
C ALA A 11 -2.30 -6.61 -14.08
N ALA A 12 -1.43 -6.05 -13.23
CA ALA A 12 -0.32 -6.78 -12.63
C ALA A 12 -0.79 -7.87 -11.64
N GLY A 13 -1.90 -7.64 -10.92
CA GLY A 13 -2.43 -8.58 -9.93
C GLY A 13 -2.74 -9.99 -10.50
N PRO A 14 -3.55 -10.11 -11.57
CA PRO A 14 -3.82 -11.40 -12.21
C PRO A 14 -2.56 -12.09 -12.78
N VAL A 15 -1.60 -11.32 -13.30
CA VAL A 15 -0.34 -11.87 -13.83
C VAL A 15 0.51 -12.43 -12.69
N ALA A 16 0.62 -11.69 -11.58
CA ALA A 16 1.30 -12.14 -10.38
C ALA A 16 0.68 -13.43 -9.81
N GLU A 17 -0.65 -13.51 -9.75
CA GLU A 17 -1.38 -14.68 -9.25
C GLU A 17 -1.09 -15.95 -10.07
N VAL A 18 -1.01 -15.84 -11.40
CA VAL A 18 -0.65 -16.96 -12.28
C VAL A 18 0.82 -17.36 -12.11
N VAL A 19 1.72 -16.38 -12.02
CA VAL A 19 3.16 -16.66 -11.84
C VAL A 19 3.42 -17.33 -10.50
N ASP A 20 2.79 -16.86 -9.42
CA ASP A 20 2.94 -17.44 -8.09
C ASP A 20 2.38 -18.88 -8.02
N ALA A 21 1.25 -19.14 -8.68
CA ALA A 21 0.65 -20.48 -8.77
C ALA A 21 1.51 -21.47 -9.57
N VAL A 22 2.11 -21.03 -10.68
CA VAL A 22 3.01 -21.87 -11.49
C VAL A 22 4.35 -22.10 -10.79
N ALA A 23 4.83 -21.11 -10.05
CA ALA A 23 6.11 -21.18 -9.36
C ALA A 23 6.04 -21.87 -7.97
N ASP A 24 4.83 -22.24 -7.52
CA ASP A 24 4.52 -22.76 -6.17
C ASP A 24 5.17 -21.93 -5.04
N ARG A 25 5.29 -20.62 -5.26
CA ARG A 25 5.92 -19.68 -4.32
C ARG A 25 5.42 -18.27 -4.58
N ARG A 26 5.32 -17.47 -3.52
CA ARG A 26 4.94 -16.05 -3.62
C ARG A 26 6.12 -15.23 -4.16
N MET A 27 6.19 -15.06 -5.48
CA MET A 27 7.20 -14.23 -6.15
C MET A 27 6.85 -12.75 -6.09
N PHE A 28 5.56 -12.41 -6.03
CA PHE A 28 5.12 -11.03 -5.95
C PHE A 28 4.40 -10.71 -4.63
N PRO A 29 4.68 -9.56 -4.01
CA PRO A 29 4.04 -9.20 -2.75
C PRO A 29 2.57 -8.77 -2.91
N PHE A 30 1.98 -8.85 -4.11
CA PHE A 30 0.63 -8.38 -4.41
C PHE A 30 -0.17 -9.41 -5.21
N ASP A 31 -1.37 -9.74 -4.72
CA ASP A 31 -2.39 -10.50 -5.44
C ASP A 31 -3.40 -9.56 -6.14
N ARG A 32 -4.37 -10.13 -6.86
CA ARG A 32 -5.42 -9.37 -7.55
C ARG A 32 -6.26 -8.49 -6.63
N GLN A 33 -6.53 -8.94 -5.41
CA GLN A 33 -7.31 -8.20 -4.44
C GLN A 33 -6.49 -7.00 -3.90
N MET A 34 -5.22 -7.23 -3.58
CA MET A 34 -4.29 -6.18 -3.20
C MET A 34 -4.09 -5.14 -4.30
N ALA A 35 -3.96 -5.57 -5.57
CA ALA A 35 -3.86 -4.66 -6.71
C ALA A 35 -5.12 -3.80 -6.89
N THR A 36 -6.29 -4.35 -6.58
CA THR A 36 -7.56 -3.60 -6.60
C THR A 36 -7.58 -2.56 -5.47
N LEU A 37 -7.30 -2.98 -4.24
CA LEU A 37 -7.25 -2.11 -3.06
C LEU A 37 -6.22 -0.99 -3.20
N ALA A 38 -5.04 -1.27 -3.76
CA ALA A 38 -3.99 -0.28 -4.00
C ALA A 38 -4.40 0.85 -4.94
N THR A 39 -5.46 0.66 -5.74
CA THR A 39 -6.00 1.70 -6.62
C THR A 39 -7.20 2.44 -6.05
N GLN A 40 -7.65 2.09 -4.86
CA GLN A 40 -8.76 2.74 -4.18
C GLN A 40 -8.25 3.71 -3.12
N ARG A 41 -8.87 4.90 -3.05
CA ARG A 41 -8.74 5.78 -1.89
C ARG A 41 -9.83 5.39 -0.89
N LEU A 42 -9.41 4.68 0.15
CA LEU A 42 -10.29 4.36 1.27
C LEU A 42 -10.30 5.57 2.22
N PHE A 43 -11.39 6.32 2.22
CA PHE A 43 -11.58 7.44 3.14
C PHE A 43 -12.20 6.92 4.43
N TYR A 44 -11.37 6.62 5.42
CA TYR A 44 -11.84 6.39 6.78
C TYR A 44 -11.96 7.72 7.52
N SER A 45 -13.10 7.96 8.15
CA SER A 45 -13.26 9.08 9.06
C SER A 45 -12.53 8.79 10.35
N SER A 46 -11.63 9.68 10.76
CA SER A 46 -10.94 9.64 12.06
C SER A 46 -11.81 10.16 13.21
N ARG A 47 -13.07 10.52 12.96
CA ARG A 47 -13.94 11.21 13.93
C ARG A 47 -13.97 10.53 15.30
N LYS A 48 -14.24 9.23 15.35
CA LYS A 48 -14.29 8.49 16.62
C LYS A 48 -12.96 8.57 17.38
N ALA A 49 -11.83 8.39 16.69
CA ALA A 49 -10.51 8.47 17.30
C ALA A 49 -10.20 9.89 17.79
N SER A 50 -10.66 10.92 17.06
CA SER A 50 -10.55 12.32 17.50
C SER A 50 -11.37 12.57 18.76
N GLU A 51 -12.62 12.08 18.82
CA GLU A 51 -13.54 12.28 19.93
C GLU A 51 -13.12 11.51 21.19
N GLU A 52 -12.66 10.27 21.05
CA GLU A 52 -12.35 9.40 22.18
C GLU A 52 -10.89 9.46 22.62
N LEU A 53 -9.96 9.79 21.72
CA LEU A 53 -8.51 9.70 21.97
C LEU A 53 -7.77 11.02 21.69
N GLY A 54 -8.46 12.07 21.26
CA GLY A 54 -7.81 13.32 20.84
C GLY A 54 -6.93 13.14 19.59
N TYR A 55 -7.16 12.10 18.81
CA TYR A 55 -6.35 11.80 17.63
C TYR A 55 -6.58 12.82 16.51
N GLU A 56 -5.51 13.51 16.11
CA GLU A 56 -5.50 14.38 14.93
C GLU A 56 -5.04 13.61 13.69
N TYR A 57 -5.91 13.57 12.68
CA TYR A 57 -5.60 12.88 11.43
C TYR A 57 -4.49 13.59 10.67
N ARG A 58 -3.46 12.83 10.29
CA ARG A 58 -2.46 13.22 9.30
C ARG A 58 -2.48 12.22 8.15
N PRO A 59 -2.39 12.69 6.90
CA PRO A 59 -2.36 11.80 5.74
C PRO A 59 -1.06 10.98 5.74
N LEU A 60 -1.11 9.78 5.14
CA LEU A 60 0.04 8.88 5.08
C LEU A 60 1.30 9.57 4.55
N GLU A 61 1.15 10.43 3.54
CA GLU A 61 2.25 11.17 2.90
C GLU A 61 3.03 12.06 3.89
N ALA A 62 2.41 12.49 4.99
CA ALA A 62 3.08 13.26 6.03
C ALA A 62 4.06 12.41 6.86
N HIS A 63 3.91 11.09 6.86
CA HIS A 63 4.71 10.15 7.64
C HIS A 63 5.78 9.42 6.81
N VAL A 64 5.64 9.42 5.48
CA VAL A 64 6.58 8.71 4.59
C VAL A 64 8.04 9.17 4.75
N PRO A 65 8.36 10.48 4.84
CA PRO A 65 9.75 10.91 4.99
C PRO A 65 10.43 10.35 6.24
N GLU A 66 9.79 10.50 7.41
CA GLU A 66 10.27 9.99 8.70
C GLU A 66 10.48 8.46 8.66
N ALA A 67 9.52 7.73 8.08
CA ALA A 67 9.62 6.27 7.95
C ALA A 67 10.79 5.83 7.03
N MET A 68 11.07 6.58 5.96
CA MET A 68 12.18 6.30 5.06
C MET A 68 13.53 6.59 5.73
N GLU A 69 13.63 7.70 6.47
CA GLU A 69 14.84 8.05 7.24
C GLU A 69 15.18 6.94 8.25
N TRP A 70 14.19 6.44 8.98
CA TRP A 70 14.36 5.30 9.88
C TRP A 70 14.83 4.03 9.15
N TYR A 71 14.19 3.69 8.01
CA TYR A 71 14.52 2.49 7.25
C TYR A 71 15.97 2.50 6.72
N GLU A 72 16.41 3.65 6.22
CA GLU A 72 17.78 3.85 5.75
C GLU A 72 18.81 3.76 6.88
N ALA A 73 18.44 4.11 8.11
CA ALA A 73 19.33 4.07 9.27
C ALA A 73 19.46 2.67 9.91
N GLU A 74 18.40 1.86 9.90
CA GLU A 74 18.34 0.62 10.71
C GLU A 74 18.31 -0.68 9.92
N VAL A 75 17.94 -0.67 8.64
CA VAL A 75 17.64 -1.91 7.88
C VAL A 75 18.57 -2.12 6.68
N GLN A 76 19.12 -1.07 6.08
CA GLN A 76 20.17 -1.16 5.04
C GLN A 76 21.54 -1.41 5.65
#